data_AF-A0A2V3JD47-F1
#
_entry.id   AF-A0A2V3JD47-F1
#
_cell.length_a   1.000
_cell.length_b   1.000
_cell.length_c   1.000
_cell.angle_alpha   90.00
_cell.angle_beta   90.00
_cell.angle_gamma   90.00
#
_symmetry.space_group_name_H-M   'P 1'
#
loop_
_entity.id
_entity.type
_entity.pdbx_description
1 polymer ?
#
loop_
_entity_poly.entity_id
_entity_poly.type
_entity_poly.pdbx_seq_one_letter_code
_entity_poly.pdbx_strand_id
1 'polypeptide(L)' 'MATREEDWLRQAKRDLEHARHALEDRDYEWSCFAAQQAAEKAVKALYQKLGADARKLSRSVKIRYFDKKLQIQNNCKFH' A
#
# COMPACT_ATOMS: atom_id res chain seq x y z
N MET A 1 12.81 -7.61 -17.52
CA MET A 1 11.60 -8.12 -16.84
C MET A 1 11.63 -7.57 -15.43
N ALA A 2 10.73 -6.65 -15.07
CA ALA A 2 10.65 -6.15 -13.70
C ALA A 2 10.24 -7.31 -12.79
N THR A 3 10.94 -7.47 -11.68
CA THR A 3 10.60 -8.50 -10.70
C THR A 3 9.38 -8.04 -9.89
N ARG A 4 8.60 -8.99 -9.35
CA ARG A 4 7.33 -8.67 -8.68
C ARG A 4 7.53 -7.67 -7.53
N GLU A 5 8.65 -7.75 -6.83
CA GLU A 5 9.05 -6.82 -5.77
C GLU A 5 9.25 -5.37 -6.26
N GLU A 6 9.81 -5.18 -7.46
CA GLU A 6 9.99 -3.85 -8.05
C GLU A 6 8.65 -3.22 -8.40
N ASP A 7 7.68 -4.02 -8.88
CA ASP A 7 6.32 -3.56 -9.14
C ASP A 7 5.62 -3.08 -7.86
N TRP A 8 5.73 -3.84 -6.77
CA TRP A 8 5.18 -3.45 -5.47
C TRP A 8 5.83 -2.18 -4.93
N LEU A 9 7.15 -2.05 -5.06
CA LEU A 9 7.87 -0.86 -4.63
C LEU A 9 7.51 0.37 -5.48
N ARG A 10 7.32 0.18 -6.79
CA ARG A 10 6.87 1.25 -7.70
C ARG A 10 5.45 1.71 -7.34
N GLN A 11 4.55 0.79 -7.02
CA GLN A 11 3.20 1.12 -6.58
C GLN A 11 3.22 1.85 -5.24
N ALA A 12 4.04 1.40 -4.28
CA ALA A 12 4.22 2.07 -2.99
C ALA A 12 4.67 3.54 -3.15
N LYS A 13 5.62 3.79 -4.05
CA LYS A 13 6.09 5.16 -4.34
C LYS A 13 4.98 6.03 -4.93
N ARG A 14 4.14 5.48 -5.82
CA ARG A 14 2.99 6.20 -6.38
C ARG A 14 1.94 6.55 -5.32
N ASP A 15 1.68 5.63 -4.40
CA ASP A 15 0.75 5.88 -3.30
C ASP A 15 1.29 6.94 -2.33
N LEU A 16 2.61 6.93 -2.08
CA LEU A 16 3.25 7.97 -1.27
C LEU A 16 3.15 9.34 -1.94
N GLU A 17 3.37 9.41 -3.26
CA GLU A 17 3.20 10.67 -4.00
C GLU A 17 1.76 11.17 -3.95
N HIS A 18 0.78 10.26 -4.10
CA HIS A 18 -0.63 10.59 -3.94
C HIS A 18 -0.93 11.10 -2.53
N ALA A 19 -0.33 10.52 -1.50
CA ALA A 19 -0.49 11.00 -0.12
C ALA A 19 0.04 12.43 0.05
N ARG A 20 1.15 12.78 -0.62
CA ARG A 20 1.71 14.14 -0.60
C ARG A 20 0.79 15.13 -1.30
N HIS A 21 0.27 14.80 -2.48
CA HIS A 21 -0.68 15.66 -3.18
C HIS A 21 -1.97 15.85 -2.36
N ALA A 22 -2.54 14.78 -1.80
CA ALA A 22 -3.71 14.87 -0.93
C ALA A 22 -3.45 15.73 0.31
N LEU A 23 -2.23 15.70 0.86
CA LEU A 23 -1.85 16.58 1.97
C LEU A 23 -1.79 18.05 1.54
N GLU A 24 -1.24 18.33 0.35
CA GLU A 24 -1.19 19.68 -0.24
C GLU A 24 -2.61 20.23 -0.50
N ASP A 25 -3.51 19.37 -0.97
CA ASP A 25 -4.93 19.67 -1.19
C ASP A 25 -5.75 19.74 0.11
N ARG A 26 -5.13 19.47 1.27
CA ARG A 26 -5.74 19.41 2.61
C ARG A 26 -6.79 18.30 2.79
N ASP A 27 -6.76 17.30 1.91
CA ASP A 27 -7.54 16.07 2.02
C ASP A 27 -6.85 15.08 3.00
N TYR A 28 -6.84 15.43 4.28
CA TYR A 28 -6.06 14.72 5.30
C TYR A 28 -6.43 13.24 5.45
N GLU A 29 -7.71 12.89 5.30
CA GLU A 29 -8.15 11.49 5.33
C GLU A 29 -7.54 10.68 4.18
N TRP A 30 -7.52 11.26 2.97
CA TRP A 30 -6.95 10.63 1.79
C TRP A 30 -5.43 10.56 1.85
N SER A 31 -4.78 11.59 2.40
CA SER A 31 -3.33 11.56 2.69
C SER A 31 -2.98 10.40 3.61
N CYS A 32 -3.68 10.25 4.74
CA CYS A 32 -3.45 9.16 5.70
C CYS A 32 -3.71 7.78 5.08
N PHE A 33 -4.77 7.63 4.30
CA PHE A 33 -5.10 6.38 3.61
C PHE A 33 -4.02 5.99 2.59
N ALA A 34 -3.64 6.92 1.72
CA ALA A 34 -2.61 6.69 0.72
C ALA A 34 -1.23 6.40 1.35
N ALA A 35 -0.89 7.06 2.47
CA ALA A 35 0.34 6.79 3.21
C ALA A 35 0.37 5.37 3.81
N GLN A 36 -0.75 4.89 4.37
CA GLN A 36 -0.85 3.51 4.87
C GLN A 36 -0.71 2.49 3.73
N GLN A 37 -1.36 2.74 2.59
CA GLN A 37 -1.26 1.90 1.40
C GLN A 37 0.17 1.85 0.82
N ALA A 38 0.89 2.97 0.85
CA ALA A 38 2.30 3.03 0.47
C ALA A 38 3.17 2.15 1.37
N ALA A 39 2.98 2.26 2.69
CA ALA A 39 3.73 1.48 3.67
C ALA A 39 3.50 -0.03 3.50
N GLU A 40 2.25 -0.47 3.32
CA GLU A 40 1.93 -1.89 3.13
C GLU A 40 2.60 -2.48 1.87
N LYS A 41 2.57 -1.73 0.76
CA LYS A 41 3.17 -2.18 -0.50
C LYS A 41 4.69 -2.18 -0.43
N ALA A 42 5.31 -1.20 0.24
CA ALA A 42 6.75 -1.15 0.44
C ALA A 42 7.24 -2.35 1.29
N VAL A 43 6.53 -2.67 2.36
CA VAL A 43 6.86 -3.83 3.21
C VAL A 43 6.68 -5.13 2.42
N LYS A 44 5.61 -5.26 1.63
CA LYS A 44 5.40 -6.42 0.75
C LYS A 44 6.49 -6.59 -0.31
N ALA A 45 7.00 -5.50 -0.86
CA ALA A 45 8.15 -5.50 -1.78
C ALA A 45 9.42 -5.99 -1.07
N LEU A 46 9.70 -5.47 0.12
CA LEU A 46 10.86 -5.84 0.93
C LEU A 46 10.88 -7.34 1.25
N TYR A 47 9.74 -7.90 1.66
CA TYR A 47 9.66 -9.33 1.97
C TYR A 47 9.83 -10.23 0.74
N GLN A 48 9.31 -9.84 -0.42
CA GLN A 48 9.57 -10.57 -1.67
C GLN A 48 11.04 -10.54 -2.05
N LYS A 49 11.70 -9.38 -1.91
CA LYS A 49 13.13 -9.25 -2.17
C LYS A 49 13.98 -10.13 -1.26
N LEU A 50 13.56 -10.32 -0.01
CA LEU A 50 14.25 -11.17 0.97
C LEU A 50 13.98 -12.68 0.77
N GLY A 51 13.26 -13.08 -0.28
CA GLY A 51 12.95 -14.49 -0.57
C GLY A 51 11.93 -15.11 0.40
N ALA A 52 11.27 -14.28 1.24
CA ALA A 52 10.17 -14.72 2.06
C ALA A 52 8.89 -14.79 1.21
N ASP A 53 8.13 -15.89 1.33
CA ASP A 53 6.85 -16.03 0.64
C ASP A 53 5.87 -14.97 1.15
N ALA A 54 5.82 -13.83 0.47
CA ALA A 54 5.01 -12.68 0.84
C ALA A 54 3.50 -12.98 0.86
N ARG A 55 3.08 -14.14 0.34
CA ARG A 55 1.73 -14.67 0.51
C ARG A 55 1.39 -14.93 1.98
N LYS A 56 2.36 -15.32 2.83
CA LYS A 56 2.16 -15.51 4.28
C LYS A 56 2.05 -14.19 5.06
N LEU A 57 2.53 -13.09 4.50
CA LEU A 57 2.43 -11.76 5.10
C LEU A 57 1.09 -11.07 4.81
N SER A 58 0.18 -11.76 4.11
CA SER A 58 -1.22 -11.36 3.96
C SER A 58 -2.04 -11.38 5.27
N ARG A 59 -1.42 -11.72 6.41
CA ARG A 59 -2.06 -11.72 7.74
C ARG A 59 -1.17 -11.26 8.90
N SER A 60 0.16 -11.46 8.84
CA SER A 60 1.03 -11.28 10.01
C SER A 60 1.72 -9.92 10.14
N VAL A 61 1.77 -9.10 9.07
CA VAL A 61 2.01 -7.64 9.20
C VAL A 61 0.67 -6.93 9.44
N LYS A 62 -0.23 -7.59 10.17
CA LYS A 62 -1.10 -6.88 11.10
C LYS A 62 -0.17 -6.31 12.19
N ILE A 63 0.37 -5.12 11.93
CA ILE A 63 0.46 -4.12 13.00
C ILE A 63 -0.90 -4.18 13.69
N ARG A 64 -0.87 -4.36 15.00
CA ARG A 64 -1.96 -4.59 15.96
C ARG A 64 -3.13 -3.58 15.95
N TYR A 65 -3.51 -2.98 14.82
CA TYR A 65 -4.47 -1.87 14.78
C TYR A 65 -5.51 -1.84 13.65
N PHE A 66 -5.39 -2.64 12.58
CA PHE A 66 -6.35 -2.55 11.46
C PHE A 66 -7.21 -3.81 11.35
N ASP A 67 -8.23 -3.87 12.19
CA ASP A 67 -9.36 -4.78 12.04
C ASP A 67 -10.51 -4.05 11.30
N LYS A 68 -11.09 -4.73 10.31
CA LYS A 68 -12.45 -4.53 9.76
C LYS A 68 -12.85 -3.43 8.74
N LYS A 69 -11.98 -2.80 7.93
CA LYS A 69 -12.49 -1.89 6.84
C LYS A 69 -11.98 -2.07 5.41
N LEU A 70 -11.28 -3.15 5.09
CA LEU A 70 -10.62 -3.31 3.77
C LEU A 70 -11.44 -4.08 2.72
N GLN A 71 -12.75 -3.78 2.60
CA GLN A 71 -13.61 -4.37 1.57
C GLN A 71 -14.30 -3.34 0.64
N ILE A 72 -13.83 -2.09 0.57
CA ILE A 72 -14.52 -1.04 -0.21
C ILE A 72 -13.81 -0.58 -1.50
N GLN A 73 -12.54 -0.90 -1.77
CA GLN A 73 -11.85 -0.39 -2.98
C GLN A 73 -11.52 -1.42 -4.06
N ASN A 74 -12.42 -2.37 -4.33
CA ASN A 74 -12.35 -3.14 -5.59
C ASN A 74 -13.37 -2.69 -6.65
N ASN A 75 -14.05 -1.54 -6.47
CA ASN A 75 -15.13 -1.15 -7.41
C ASN A 75 -15.28 0.35 -7.74
N CYS A 76 -14.19 1.12 -7.76
CA CYS A 76 -14.22 2.48 -8.34
C CYS A 76 -13.26 2.58 -9.53
N LYS A 77 -13.60 1.92 -10.63
CA LYS A 77 -13.36 2.52 -11.95
C LYS A 77 -14.43 3.59 -12.10
N PHE A 78 -14.06 4.85 -12.05
CA PHE A 78 -14.95 5.92 -12.51
C PHE A 78 -14.36 6.54 -13.76
N HIS A 79 -15.20 6.50 -14.80
CA HIS A 79 -15.15 7.33 -15.99
C HIS A 79 -15.15 8.81 -15.63
#